data_AF-A0A7K5RFH7-F1
#
_entry.id   AF-A0A7K5RFH7-F1
#
_cell.length_a   1.000
_cell.length_b   1.000
_cell.length_c   1.000
_cell.angle_alpha   90.00
_cell.angle_beta   90.00
_cell.angle_gamma   90.00
#
_symmetry.space_group_name_H-M   'P 1'
#
loop_
_entity.id
_entity.type
_entity.pdbx_description
1 polymer ?
#
loop_
_entity_poly.entity_id
_entity_poly.type
_entity_poly.pdbx_seq_one_letter_code
_entity_poly.pdbx_strand_id
1 'polypeptide(L)'
;MLENCILLSLFAKENLARMSEEQLNRYDRLINEPSNDWDIYYWATEAKPTPVEFDTDVMAMLREFAKNRNREQRLRQPDLEYLFEPSR
;
A
#
# COMPACT_ATOMS: atom_id res chain seq x y z
N MET A 1 -0.94 -11.86 -6.90
CA MET A 1 -1.82 -12.45 -5.86
C MET A 1 -2.98 -11.50 -5.59
N LEU A 2 -4.22 -11.98 -5.44
CA LEU A 2 -5.40 -11.11 -5.36
C LEU A 2 -5.39 -10.21 -4.11
N GLU A 3 -4.94 -10.76 -2.99
CA GLU A 3 -4.85 -10.12 -1.68
C GLU A 3 -3.98 -8.86 -1.73
N ASN A 4 -2.80 -8.97 -2.33
CA ASN A 4 -1.90 -7.83 -2.55
C ASN A 4 -2.51 -6.81 -3.49
N CYS A 5 -3.10 -7.25 -4.59
CA CYS A 5 -3.69 -6.32 -5.55
C CYS A 5 -4.80 -5.48 -4.92
N ILE A 6 -5.65 -6.06 -4.07
CA ILE A 6 -6.70 -5.32 -3.36
C ILE A 6 -6.08 -4.38 -2.31
N LEU A 7 -5.14 -4.85 -1.51
CA LEU A 7 -4.49 -4.04 -0.48
C LEU A 7 -3.77 -2.82 -1.08
N LEU A 8 -2.92 -3.05 -2.08
CA LEU A 8 -2.10 -2.02 -2.72
C LEU A 8 -2.95 -1.05 -3.55
N SER A 9 -3.99 -1.51 -4.25
CA SER A 9 -4.87 -0.62 -5.03
C SER A 9 -5.69 0.33 -4.16
N LEU A 10 -6.20 -0.16 -3.02
CA LEU A 10 -6.92 0.70 -2.07
C LEU A 10 -5.98 1.65 -1.34
N PHE A 11 -4.79 1.17 -0.94
CA PHE A 11 -3.76 2.02 -0.35
C PHE A 11 -3.35 3.15 -1.31
N ALA A 12 -3.13 2.81 -2.58
CA ALA A 12 -2.80 3.72 -3.64
C ALA A 12 -3.86 4.81 -3.82
N LYS A 13 -5.14 4.41 -3.88
CA LYS A 13 -6.27 5.34 -4.00
C LYS A 13 -6.29 6.41 -2.90
N GLU A 14 -6.04 6.03 -1.66
CA GLU A 14 -6.13 6.96 -0.53
C GLU A 14 -4.87 7.82 -0.32
N ASN A 15 -3.70 7.27 -0.65
CA ASN A 15 -2.43 7.86 -0.25
C ASN A 15 -1.62 8.47 -1.40
N LEU A 16 -1.67 7.92 -2.63
CA LEU A 16 -0.77 8.36 -3.73
C LEU A 16 -0.90 9.85 -4.02
N ALA A 17 -2.12 10.40 -4.04
CA ALA A 17 -2.35 11.82 -4.34
C ALA A 17 -1.77 12.79 -3.29
N ARG A 18 -1.45 12.28 -2.09
CA ARG A 18 -0.94 13.07 -0.95
C ARG A 18 0.54 12.79 -0.66
N MET A 19 1.12 11.79 -1.32
CA MET A 19 2.52 11.42 -1.14
C MET A 19 3.44 12.43 -1.82
N SER A 20 4.56 12.71 -1.16
CA SER A 20 5.67 13.43 -1.76
C SER A 20 6.41 12.58 -2.80
N GLU A 21 7.20 13.20 -3.67
CA GLU A 21 8.02 12.49 -4.66
C GLU A 21 8.96 11.46 -4.02
N GLU A 22 9.54 11.78 -2.86
CA GLU A 22 10.40 10.85 -2.11
C GLU A 22 9.62 9.62 -1.61
N GLN A 23 8.39 9.82 -1.14
CA GLN A 23 7.50 8.73 -0.74
C GLN A 23 7.06 7.89 -1.94
N LEU A 24 6.79 8.52 -3.09
CA LEU A 24 6.47 7.80 -4.32
C LEU A 24 7.65 6.92 -4.78
N ASN A 25 8.88 7.43 -4.70
CA ASN A 25 10.08 6.64 -5.00
C ASN A 25 10.26 5.47 -4.03
N ARG A 26 10.00 5.66 -2.73
CA ARG A 26 10.05 4.57 -1.73
C ARG A 26 8.95 3.53 -1.98
N TYR A 27 7.75 3.98 -2.35
CA TYR A 27 6.63 3.12 -2.70
C TYR A 27 6.92 2.30 -3.95
N ASP A 28 7.49 2.92 -4.99
CA ASP A 28 7.89 2.25 -6.22
C ASP A 28 8.89 1.13 -5.93
N ARG A 29 9.93 1.42 -5.14
CA ARG A 29 10.90 0.41 -4.70
C ARG A 29 10.23 -0.71 -3.91
N LEU A 30 9.32 -0.38 -3.00
CA LEU A 30 8.63 -1.37 -2.17
C LEU A 30 7.79 -2.36 -3.00
N ILE A 31 7.13 -1.92 -4.06
CA ILE A 31 6.25 -2.78 -4.86
C ILE A 31 6.98 -3.51 -6.00
N ASN A 32 8.11 -2.97 -6.48
CA ASN A 32 8.81 -3.48 -7.66
C ASN A 32 10.14 -4.19 -7.36
N GLU A 33 10.83 -3.89 -6.26
CA GLU A 33 12.10 -4.55 -5.93
C GLU A 33 11.95 -5.98 -5.36
N PRO A 34 10.98 -6.27 -4.47
CA PRO A 34 10.82 -7.63 -3.95
C PRO A 34 10.40 -8.60 -5.05
N SER A 35 11.17 -9.68 -5.24
CA SER A 35 10.82 -10.72 -6.22
C SER A 35 9.62 -11.59 -5.79
N ASN A 36 9.22 -11.50 -4.52
CA ASN A 36 8.13 -12.29 -3.95
C ASN A 36 7.05 -11.39 -3.34
N ASP A 37 5.90 -11.35 -4.02
CA ASP A 37 4.70 -10.65 -3.58
C ASP A 37 4.29 -10.97 -2.14
N TRP A 38 4.44 -12.23 -1.70
CA TRP A 38 4.05 -12.62 -0.35
C TRP A 38 4.81 -11.88 0.74
N ASP A 39 6.06 -11.49 0.49
CA ASP A 39 6.85 -10.80 1.51
C ASP A 39 6.31 -9.40 1.78
N ILE A 40 5.81 -8.69 0.76
CA ILE A 40 5.11 -7.40 0.92
C ILE A 40 3.90 -7.56 1.84
N TYR A 41 3.09 -8.61 1.64
CA TYR A 41 1.94 -8.90 2.49
C TYR A 41 2.34 -9.18 3.93
N TYR A 42 3.38 -9.99 4.13
CA TYR A 42 3.84 -10.35 5.47
C TYR A 42 4.45 -9.16 6.22
N TRP A 43 5.11 -8.25 5.52
CA TRP A 43 5.62 -7.01 6.11
C TRP A 43 4.48 -6.05 6.47
N ALA A 44 3.50 -5.89 5.57
CA ALA A 44 2.33 -5.05 5.80
C ALA A 44 1.46 -5.56 6.96
N THR A 45 1.35 -6.87 7.14
CA THR A 45 0.59 -7.51 8.23
C THR A 45 1.40 -7.73 9.50
N GLU A 46 2.67 -7.32 9.52
CA GLU A 46 3.61 -7.55 10.63
C GLU A 46 3.81 -9.04 10.97
N ALA A 47 3.44 -9.95 10.06
CA ALA A 47 3.66 -11.40 10.20
C ALA A 47 5.14 -11.78 10.10
N LYS A 48 5.94 -10.96 9.40
CA LYS A 48 7.40 -11.06 9.33
C LYS A 48 8.04 -9.68 9.55
N PRO A 49 9.27 -9.61 10.09
CA PRO A 49 9.99 -8.36 10.17
C PRO A 49 10.27 -7.81 8.76
N THR A 50 10.08 -6.50 8.59
CA THR A 50 10.45 -5.80 7.37
C THR A 50 11.98 -5.66 7.29
N PRO A 51 12.61 -5.96 6.14
CA PRO A 51 14.01 -5.64 5.91
C PRO A 51 14.30 -4.14 6.08
N VAL A 52 15.49 -3.80 6.55
CA VAL A 52 15.88 -2.39 6.83
C VAL A 52 15.75 -1.50 5.60
N GLU A 53 15.98 -2.04 4.39
CA GLU A 53 15.83 -1.31 3.13
C GLU A 53 14.38 -0.88 2.83
N PHE A 54 13.39 -1.61 3.36
CA PHE A 54 11.97 -1.36 3.16
C PHE A 54 11.27 -0.81 4.40
N ASP A 55 11.95 -0.72 5.55
CA ASP A 55 11.41 -0.14 6.78
C ASP A 55 11.42 1.40 6.70
N THR A 56 10.52 1.90 5.87
CA THR A 56 10.34 3.30 5.53
C THR A 56 9.05 3.84 6.13
N ASP A 57 8.84 5.16 6.02
CA ASP A 57 7.57 5.80 6.34
C ASP A 57 6.40 5.23 5.52
N VAL A 58 6.63 4.91 4.24
CA VAL A 58 5.63 4.27 3.38
C VAL A 58 5.24 2.90 3.89
N MET A 59 6.19 2.09 4.37
CA MET A 59 5.85 0.81 5.00
C MET A 59 5.08 1.01 6.30
N ALA A 60 5.41 2.02 7.10
CA ALA A 60 4.62 2.35 8.30
C ALA A 60 3.17 2.73 7.94
N MET A 61 2.97 3.52 6.88
CA MET A 61 1.64 3.84 6.34
C MET A 61 0.91 2.59 5.87
N LEU A 62 1.60 1.69 5.16
CA LEU A 62 1.03 0.44 4.66
C LEU A 62 0.60 -0.49 5.80
N ARG A 63 1.43 -0.62 6.86
CA ARG A 63 1.11 -1.39 8.07
C ARG A 63 -0.14 -0.84 8.78
N GLU A 64 -0.21 0.48 8.95
CA GLU A 64 -1.37 1.11 9.57
C GLU A 64 -2.63 0.96 8.69
N PHE A 65 -2.49 1.06 7.37
CA PHE A 65 -3.56 0.81 6.43
C PHE A 65 -4.06 -0.65 6.51
N ALA A 66 -3.17 -1.62 6.58
CA ALA A 66 -3.49 -3.05 6.65
C ALA A 66 -4.30 -3.42 7.90
N LYS A 67 -4.12 -2.70 9.02
CA LYS A 67 -4.89 -2.91 10.26
C LYS A 67 -6.39 -2.64 10.12
N ASN A 68 -6.80 -1.90 9.08
CA ASN A 68 -8.20 -1.63 8.76
C ASN A 68 -9.03 -1.21 10.00
N ARG A 69 -8.55 -0.22 10.76
CA ARG A 69 -9.20 0.20 12.03
C ARG A 69 -10.64 0.62 11.85
N ASN A 70 -10.98 1.16 10.69
CA ASN A 70 -12.31 1.61 10.32
C ASN A 70 -13.23 0.46 9.86
N ARG A 71 -12.73 -0.79 9.80
CA ARG A 71 -13.45 -2.00 9.36
C ARG A 71 -14.11 -1.84 7.99
N GLU A 72 -13.39 -1.19 7.08
CA GLU A 72 -13.86 -0.95 5.72
C GLU A 72 -14.01 -2.25 4.95
N GLN A 73 -15.00 -2.31 4.08
CA GLN A 73 -15.18 -3.44 3.17
C GLN A 73 -14.15 -3.38 2.05
N ARG A 74 -13.16 -4.28 2.08
CA ARG A 74 -12.08 -4.37 1.09
C ARG A 74 -12.26 -5.63 0.25
N LEU A 75 -13.37 -5.69 -0.48
CA LEU A 75 -13.79 -6.87 -1.24
C LEU A 75 -13.29 -6.88 -2.68
N ARG A 76 -12.98 -5.70 -3.24
CA ARG A 76 -12.54 -5.53 -4.62
C ARG A 76 -11.63 -4.33 -4.77
N GLN A 77 -10.91 -4.28 -5.88
CA GLN A 77 -10.15 -3.11 -6.29
C GLN A 77 -11.11 -1.93 -6.54
N PRO A 78 -10.69 -0.69 -6.26
CA PRO A 78 -11.50 0.49 -6.56
C PRO A 78 -11.60 0.71 -8.08
N ASP A 79 -12.74 1.21 -8.53
CA ASP A 79 -12.88 1.72 -9.89
C ASP A 79 -11.96 2.93 -10.10
N LEU A 80 -11.49 3.18 -11.31
CA LEU A 80 -10.50 4.25 -11.60
C LEU A 80 -11.11 5.66 -11.67
N GLU A 81 -12.42 5.81 -11.47
CA GLU A 81 -13.13 7.10 -11.58
C GLU A 81 -12.57 8.17 -10.63
N TYR A 82 -12.05 7.78 -9.46
CA TYR A 82 -11.46 8.69 -8.47
C TYR A 82 -10.22 9.45 -8.98
N LEU A 83 -9.59 9.00 -10.07
CA LEU A 83 -8.44 9.69 -10.68
C LEU A 83 -8.88 10.92 -11.47
N PHE A 84 -10.15 10.98 -11.88
CA PHE A 84 -10.71 12.03 -12.73
C PHE A 84 -11.63 12.98 -11.95
N GLU A 85 -12.05 12.58 -10.74
CA GLU A 85 -12.83 13.45 -9.86
C GLU A 85 -11.90 14.45 -9.13
N PRO A 86 -12.27 15.74 -9.04
CA PRO A 86 -11.52 16.69 -8.24
C PRO A 86 -11.56 16.25 -6.77
N SER A 87 -10.40 16.20 -6.11
CA SER A 87 -10.32 15.95 -4.66
C SER A 87 -11.27 16.88 -3.93
N ARG A 88 -12.28 16.30 -3.27
CA ARG A 88 -13.20 17.03 -2.38
C ARG A 88 -12.47 17.55 -1.14
#